data_AF-A0A662J852-F1
#
_entry.id   AF-A0A662J852-F1
#
_cell.length_a   1.000
_cell.length_b   1.000
_cell.length_c   1.000
_cell.angle_alpha   90.00
_cell.angle_beta   90.00
_cell.angle_gamma   90.00
#
_symmetry.space_group_name_H-M   'P 1'
#
loop_
_entity.id
_entity.type
_entity.pdbx_description
1 polymer ?
#
loop_
_entity_poly.entity_id
_entity_poly.type
_entity_poly.pdbx_seq_one_letter_code
_entity_poly.pdbx_strand_id
1 'polypeptide(L)'
;MHEKGPGLAEQRRPSLKELDEKIKAWMGKIKHKVVVLSGKGGVGKSTVAANLAVAFAWKGRPNMVGILDADITGPSIPKILGVRGQSYVAGPPGIFPVMGPLGVKVVSMDFLLPSDETPVIWRGPMKSMAIRQFLAEIVWGELEYLLIDLPPGTGDEALTVFQAIPSVDGALIVTIPSDLSQLVVK
;
A
#
# COMPACT_ATOMS: atom_id res chain seq x y z
N MET A 1 -6.35 -29.50 44.90
CA MET A 1 -7.02 -29.35 43.59
C MET A 1 -6.99 -27.86 43.23
N HIS A 2 -6.12 -27.46 42.33
CA HIS A 2 -6.18 -26.17 41.62
C HIS A 2 -5.43 -26.38 40.30
N GLU A 3 -6.17 -26.76 39.26
CA GLU A 3 -5.67 -26.77 37.89
C GLU A 3 -5.46 -25.34 37.43
N LYS A 4 -4.22 -24.98 37.09
CA LYS A 4 -3.93 -23.77 36.33
C LYS A 4 -4.37 -24.05 34.89
N GLY A 5 -5.43 -23.38 34.44
CA GLY A 5 -5.85 -23.41 33.04
C GLY A 5 -4.71 -22.94 32.11
N PRO A 6 -4.68 -23.41 30.85
CA PRO A 6 -3.65 -23.03 29.90
C PRO A 6 -3.68 -21.52 29.69
N GLY A 7 -2.52 -20.89 29.83
CA GLY A 7 -2.33 -19.46 29.59
C GLY A 7 -2.79 -19.09 28.19
N LEU A 8 -3.35 -17.89 28.08
CA LEU A 8 -3.78 -17.29 26.82
C LEU A 8 -2.75 -17.52 25.71
N ALA A 9 -3.25 -18.13 24.63
CA ALA A 9 -2.50 -18.62 23.50
C ALA A 9 -1.38 -17.66 23.04
N GLU A 10 -0.16 -18.19 23.04
CA GLU A 10 0.95 -17.69 22.26
C GLU A 10 0.55 -17.77 20.78
N GLN A 11 -0.08 -16.71 20.25
CA GLN A 11 -0.47 -16.63 18.85
C GLN A 11 0.79 -16.74 18.00
N ARG A 12 0.97 -17.91 17.36
CA ARG A 12 2.10 -18.21 16.48
C ARG A 12 2.20 -17.11 15.41
N ARG A 13 3.24 -16.27 15.49
CA ARG A 13 3.50 -15.27 14.46
C ARG A 13 3.73 -16.00 13.12
N PRO A 14 3.06 -15.57 12.03
CA PRO A 14 3.29 -16.18 10.73
C PRO A 14 4.76 -15.99 10.34
N SER A 15 5.35 -17.04 9.77
CA SER A 15 6.67 -16.99 9.18
C SER A 15 6.68 -16.09 7.93
N LEU A 16 7.83 -15.52 7.60
CA LEU A 16 7.99 -14.71 6.38
C LEU A 16 7.54 -15.47 5.12
N LYS A 17 7.80 -16.77 5.07
CA LYS A 17 7.39 -17.62 3.95
C LYS A 17 5.88 -17.72 3.80
N GLU A 18 5.15 -17.87 4.91
CA GLU A 18 3.68 -17.91 4.91
C GLU A 18 3.07 -16.57 4.47
N LEU A 19 3.69 -15.45 4.87
CA LEU A 19 3.28 -14.12 4.40
C LEU A 19 3.50 -13.97 2.90
N ASP A 20 4.67 -14.36 2.40
CA ASP A 20 5.01 -14.24 0.98
C ASP A 20 4.11 -15.11 0.09
N GLU A 21 3.75 -16.31 0.55
CA GLU A 21 2.79 -17.18 -0.15
C GLU A 21 1.39 -16.55 -0.22
N LYS A 22 0.92 -15.93 0.88
CA LYS A 22 -0.35 -15.20 0.89
C LYS A 22 -0.33 -13.98 -0.02
N ILE A 23 0.74 -13.18 0.03
CA ILE A 23 0.91 -12.02 -0.85
C ILE A 23 0.89 -12.49 -2.30
N LYS A 24 1.64 -13.54 -2.64
CA LYS A 24 1.64 -14.11 -4.00
C LYS A 24 0.25 -14.58 -4.43
N ALA A 25 -0.52 -15.20 -3.54
CA ALA A 25 -1.88 -15.62 -3.83
C ALA A 25 -2.82 -14.44 -4.13
N TRP A 26 -2.75 -13.36 -3.34
CA TRP A 26 -3.52 -12.14 -3.60
C TRP A 26 -3.08 -11.43 -4.87
N MET A 27 -1.78 -11.23 -5.04
CA MET A 27 -1.20 -10.55 -6.20
C MET A 27 -1.38 -11.34 -7.51
N GLY A 28 -1.65 -12.64 -7.42
CA GLY A 28 -2.02 -13.50 -8.55
C GLY A 28 -3.44 -13.24 -9.09
N LYS A 29 -4.33 -12.64 -8.29
CA LYS A 29 -5.70 -12.23 -8.67
C LYS A 29 -5.77 -10.83 -9.29
N ILE A 30 -4.61 -10.23 -9.51
CA ILE A 30 -4.48 -8.87 -10.03
C ILE A 30 -3.85 -8.98 -11.41
N LYS A 31 -4.62 -8.58 -12.43
CA LYS A 31 -4.21 -8.71 -13.84
C LYS A 31 -3.05 -7.80 -14.21
N HIS A 32 -3.03 -6.56 -13.68
CA HIS A 32 -1.98 -5.59 -13.95
C HIS A 32 -1.57 -4.85 -12.67
N LYS A 33 -0.28 -4.91 -12.33
CA LYS A 33 0.36 -4.21 -11.21
C LYS A 33 1.29 -3.14 -11.75
N VAL A 34 0.99 -1.87 -11.45
CA VAL A 34 1.78 -0.73 -11.89
C VAL A 34 2.33 0.01 -10.68
N VAL A 35 3.65 0.09 -10.59
CA VAL A 35 4.31 0.86 -9.52
C VAL A 35 4.44 2.32 -9.93
N VAL A 36 4.16 3.23 -9.00
CA VAL A 36 4.30 4.67 -9.19
C VAL A 36 5.41 5.15 -8.28
N LEU A 37 6.45 5.74 -8.86
CA LEU A 37 7.66 6.17 -8.16
C LEU A 37 8.08 7.58 -8.53
N SER A 38 8.92 8.18 -7.70
CA SER A 38 9.47 9.53 -7.92
C SER A 38 10.86 9.66 -7.31
N GLY A 39 11.76 10.39 -7.98
CA GLY A 39 13.12 10.62 -7.47
C GLY A 39 13.21 11.50 -6.22
N LYS A 40 12.19 12.32 -5.95
CA LYS A 40 12.13 13.21 -4.79
C LYS A 40 10.69 13.41 -4.31
N GLY A 41 10.52 13.86 -3.07
CA GLY A 41 9.23 14.26 -2.52
C GLY A 41 8.65 15.50 -3.20
N GLY A 42 7.33 15.66 -3.14
CA GLY A 42 6.64 16.88 -3.60
C GLY A 42 6.44 17.02 -5.12
N VAL A 43 6.73 15.98 -5.91
CA VAL A 43 6.54 16.03 -7.38
C VAL A 43 5.10 15.74 -7.84
N GLY A 44 4.18 15.49 -6.91
CA GLY A 44 2.79 15.11 -7.23
C GLY A 44 2.57 13.62 -7.54
N LYS A 45 3.52 12.75 -7.18
CA LYS A 45 3.44 11.28 -7.38
C LYS A 45 2.08 10.68 -6.97
N SER A 46 1.68 10.89 -5.71
CA SER A 46 0.44 10.36 -5.14
C SER A 46 -0.81 10.96 -5.79
N THR A 47 -0.76 12.24 -6.18
CA THR A 47 -1.84 12.88 -6.95
C THR A 47 -2.03 12.21 -8.30
N VAL A 48 -0.94 11.93 -9.01
CA VAL A 48 -0.99 11.22 -10.30
C VAL A 48 -1.54 9.80 -10.10
N ALA A 49 -1.05 9.07 -9.10
CA ALA A 49 -1.52 7.71 -8.78
C ALA A 49 -3.02 7.68 -8.48
N ALA A 50 -3.51 8.55 -7.59
CA ALA A 50 -4.92 8.62 -7.22
C ALA A 50 -5.83 8.97 -8.40
N ASN A 51 -5.45 9.98 -9.20
CA ASN A 51 -6.24 10.38 -10.37
C ASN A 51 -6.25 9.28 -11.44
N LEU A 52 -5.14 8.56 -11.64
CA LEU A 52 -5.09 7.44 -12.58
C LEU A 52 -6.00 6.29 -12.13
N ALA A 53 -6.03 5.97 -10.83
CA ALA A 53 -6.94 4.95 -10.29
C ALA A 53 -8.41 5.32 -10.54
N VAL A 54 -8.79 6.56 -10.25
CA VAL A 54 -10.16 7.06 -10.49
C VAL A 54 -10.48 7.07 -11.98
N ALA A 55 -9.55 7.48 -12.84
CA ALA A 55 -9.73 7.48 -14.29
C ALA A 55 -9.93 6.05 -14.85
N PHE A 56 -9.19 5.06 -14.34
CA PHE A 56 -9.39 3.65 -14.69
C PHE A 56 -10.74 3.12 -14.23
N ALA A 57 -11.17 3.46 -13.01
CA ALA A 57 -12.49 3.08 -12.53
C ALA A 57 -13.60 3.72 -13.38
N TRP A 58 -13.44 4.99 -13.75
CA TRP A 58 -14.39 5.74 -14.58
C TRP A 58 -14.55 5.18 -16.00
N LYS A 59 -13.46 4.73 -16.64
CA LYS A 59 -13.47 4.18 -18.01
C LYS A 59 -14.12 2.78 -18.15
N GLY A 60 -14.89 2.33 -17.15
CA GLY A 60 -15.73 1.13 -17.23
C GLY A 60 -15.24 -0.06 -16.41
N ARG A 61 -14.42 0.17 -15.37
CA ARG A 61 -13.91 -0.89 -14.47
C ARG A 61 -14.22 -0.59 -13.00
N PRO A 62 -15.47 -0.21 -12.64
CA PRO A 62 -15.82 0.05 -11.25
C PRO A 62 -15.57 -1.21 -10.41
N ASN A 63 -15.07 -1.04 -9.19
CA ASN A 63 -14.73 -2.13 -8.25
C ASN A 63 -13.59 -3.08 -8.68
N MET A 64 -12.97 -2.85 -9.84
CA MET A 64 -11.84 -3.65 -10.37
C MET A 64 -10.51 -2.89 -10.33
N VAL A 65 -10.47 -1.73 -9.68
CA VAL A 65 -9.26 -0.93 -9.51
C VAL A 65 -8.93 -0.81 -8.03
N GLY A 66 -7.67 -1.11 -7.70
CA GLY A 66 -7.09 -0.89 -6.38
C GLY A 66 -6.00 0.17 -6.43
N ILE A 67 -5.82 0.86 -5.30
CA ILE A 67 -4.66 1.70 -5.03
C ILE A 67 -4.09 1.35 -3.65
N LEU A 68 -2.79 1.10 -3.62
CA LEU A 68 -2.00 0.87 -2.43
C LEU A 68 -1.12 2.09 -2.19
N ASP A 69 -1.35 2.79 -1.09
CA ASP A 69 -0.46 3.80 -0.53
C ASP A 69 0.56 3.11 0.37
N ALA A 70 1.79 3.00 -0.13
CA ALA A 70 2.88 2.36 0.59
C ALA A 70 3.80 3.37 1.30
N ASP A 71 3.48 4.67 1.25
CA ASP A 71 4.18 5.70 2.00
C ASP A 71 3.66 5.76 3.44
N ILE A 72 4.31 4.99 4.33
CA ILE A 72 3.97 4.95 5.75
C ILE A 72 4.26 6.30 6.45
N THR A 73 5.27 7.03 5.98
CA THR A 73 5.76 8.24 6.65
C THR A 73 4.94 9.48 6.33
N GLY A 74 4.35 9.53 5.14
CA GLY A 74 3.52 10.64 4.69
C GLY A 74 2.41 10.16 3.76
N PRO A 75 1.49 9.30 4.25
CA PRO A 75 0.39 8.81 3.43
C PRO A 75 -0.47 9.98 2.96
N SER A 76 -0.85 9.94 1.69
CA SER A 76 -1.58 11.07 1.06
C SER A 76 -2.75 10.63 0.22
N ILE A 77 -2.79 9.36 -0.21
CA ILE A 77 -3.89 8.81 -1.02
C ILE A 77 -5.25 8.93 -0.30
N PRO A 78 -5.39 8.61 1.00
CA PRO A 78 -6.67 8.77 1.69
C PRO A 78 -7.22 10.19 1.67
N LYS A 79 -6.33 11.17 1.84
CA LYS A 79 -6.68 12.59 1.79
C LYS A 79 -7.10 13.01 0.39
N ILE A 80 -6.35 12.61 -0.64
CA ILE A 80 -6.62 12.95 -2.04
C ILE A 80 -7.96 12.37 -2.50
N LEU A 81 -8.27 11.14 -2.09
CA LEU A 81 -9.51 10.45 -2.45
C LEU A 81 -10.71 10.77 -1.54
N GLY A 82 -10.53 11.62 -0.53
CA GLY A 82 -11.62 12.03 0.38
C GLY A 82 -12.10 10.92 1.32
N VAL A 83 -11.26 9.93 1.62
CA VAL A 83 -11.58 8.78 2.48
C VAL A 83 -10.78 8.77 3.78
N ARG A 84 -10.06 9.84 4.09
CA ARG A 84 -9.34 9.99 5.35
C ARG A 84 -10.30 9.94 6.55
N GLY A 85 -9.88 9.29 7.64
CA GLY A 85 -10.70 9.07 8.84
C GLY A 85 -11.64 7.86 8.74
N GLN A 86 -11.67 7.18 7.60
CA GLN A 86 -12.23 5.84 7.50
C GLN A 86 -11.33 4.83 8.23
N SER A 87 -11.89 3.70 8.62
CA SER A 87 -11.16 2.60 9.24
C SER A 87 -11.43 1.31 8.49
N TYR A 88 -10.49 0.38 8.57
CA TYR A 88 -10.68 -0.94 8.00
C TYR A 88 -11.78 -1.72 8.70
N VAL A 89 -12.48 -2.54 7.93
CA VAL A 89 -13.38 -3.57 8.44
C VAL A 89 -12.67 -4.92 8.32
N ALA A 90 -12.58 -5.64 9.43
CA ALA A 90 -12.07 -7.01 9.45
C ALA A 90 -13.22 -8.01 9.43
N GLY A 91 -13.03 -9.13 8.74
CA GLY A 91 -13.94 -10.26 8.75
C GLY A 91 -13.20 -11.61 8.68
N PRO A 92 -13.93 -12.73 8.62
CA PRO A 92 -13.33 -14.06 8.52
C PRO A 92 -12.26 -14.22 7.41
N PRO A 93 -12.41 -13.63 6.19
CA PRO A 93 -11.41 -13.78 5.15
C PRO A 93 -10.19 -12.84 5.28
N GLY A 94 -10.24 -11.84 6.16
CA GLY A 94 -9.17 -10.85 6.35
C GLY A 94 -9.68 -9.42 6.47
N ILE A 95 -8.84 -8.47 6.09
CA ILE A 95 -9.10 -7.02 6.17
C ILE A 95 -9.61 -6.52 4.81
N PHE A 96 -10.75 -5.85 4.78
CA PHE A 96 -11.32 -5.31 3.55
C PHE A 96 -10.81 -3.90 3.26
N PRO A 97 -10.43 -3.56 2.01
CA PRO A 97 -10.05 -2.21 1.62
C PRO A 97 -11.15 -1.17 1.90
N VAL A 98 -10.74 0.07 2.14
CA VAL A 98 -11.67 1.20 2.19
C VAL A 98 -12.17 1.50 0.78
N MET A 99 -13.46 1.73 0.63
CA MET A 99 -14.05 2.05 -0.68
C MET A 99 -13.93 3.56 -0.95
N GLY A 100 -13.18 3.91 -1.99
CA GLY A 100 -13.04 5.25 -2.52
C GLY A 100 -14.03 5.58 -3.64
N PRO A 101 -13.86 6.75 -4.27
CA PRO A 101 -14.68 7.19 -5.39
C PRO A 101 -14.76 6.13 -6.50
N LEU A 102 -15.95 5.97 -7.10
CA LEU A 102 -16.21 5.01 -8.20
C LEU A 102 -15.88 3.55 -7.86
N GLY A 103 -15.83 3.20 -6.57
CA GLY A 103 -15.54 1.84 -6.13
C GLY A 103 -14.05 1.47 -6.14
N VAL A 104 -13.14 2.45 -6.21
CA VAL A 104 -11.70 2.20 -6.08
C VAL A 104 -11.42 1.61 -4.70
N LYS A 105 -10.73 0.47 -4.64
CA LYS A 105 -10.30 -0.15 -3.38
C LYS A 105 -9.04 0.56 -2.89
N VAL A 106 -9.14 1.26 -1.76
CA VAL A 106 -8.06 2.07 -1.19
C VAL A 106 -7.46 1.34 0.00
N VAL A 107 -6.14 1.19 -0.04
CA VAL A 107 -5.34 0.61 1.03
C VAL A 107 -4.25 1.60 1.37
N SER A 108 -4.20 2.01 2.62
CA SER A 108 -3.15 2.88 3.18
C SER A 108 -2.87 2.50 4.62
N MET A 109 -1.65 2.74 5.06
CA MET A 109 -1.27 2.63 6.48
C MET A 109 -1.97 3.70 7.34
N ASP A 110 -2.42 4.81 6.75
CA ASP A 110 -3.16 5.89 7.43
C ASP A 110 -4.39 5.37 8.19
N PHE A 111 -5.10 4.38 7.64
CA PHE A 111 -6.31 3.81 8.26
C PHE A 111 -6.03 2.92 9.48
N LEU A 112 -4.76 2.55 9.70
CA LEU A 112 -4.33 1.79 10.89
C LEU A 112 -3.84 2.69 12.02
N LEU A 113 -3.60 3.98 11.73
CA LEU A 113 -3.13 4.93 12.73
C LEU A 113 -4.32 5.47 13.54
N PRO A 114 -4.27 5.43 14.88
CA PRO A 114 -5.35 5.95 15.71
C PRO A 114 -5.45 7.49 15.65
N SER A 115 -4.37 8.18 15.28
CA SER A 115 -4.38 9.62 15.01
C SER A 115 -3.18 10.04 14.15
N ASP A 116 -3.35 11.15 13.43
CA ASP A 116 -2.32 11.85 12.64
C ASP A 116 -1.08 12.24 13.45
N GLU A 117 -1.23 12.40 14.76
CA GLU A 117 -0.19 12.89 15.66
C GLU A 117 0.61 11.76 16.31
N THR A 118 0.22 10.50 16.11
CA THR A 118 0.93 9.36 16.71
C THR A 118 2.26 9.17 15.97
N PRO A 119 3.41 9.53 16.56
CA PRO A 119 4.70 9.38 15.89
C PRO A 119 5.04 7.90 15.87
N VAL A 120 4.89 7.25 14.73
CA VAL A 120 5.18 5.83 14.59
C VAL A 120 6.66 5.65 14.29
N ILE A 121 7.48 5.54 15.35
CA ILE A 121 8.92 5.25 15.22
C ILE A 121 9.08 3.74 15.02
N TRP A 122 9.01 3.30 13.77
CA TRP A 122 9.32 1.91 13.40
C TRP A 122 10.76 1.79 12.91
N ARG A 123 11.52 0.83 13.47
CA ARG A 123 12.83 0.43 12.95
C ARG A 123 12.67 -0.35 11.65
N GLY A 124 13.64 -0.26 10.73
CA GLY A 124 13.57 -0.85 9.38
C GLY A 124 12.99 -2.27 9.30
N PRO A 125 13.50 -3.24 10.08
CA PRO A 125 12.95 -4.62 10.07
C PRO A 125 11.49 -4.71 10.52
N MET A 126 11.07 -3.89 11.49
CA MET A 126 9.66 -3.84 11.92
C MET A 126 8.76 -3.24 10.85
N LYS A 127 9.23 -2.19 10.15
CA LYS A 127 8.51 -1.62 9.00
C LYS A 127 8.29 -2.65 7.90
N SER A 128 9.36 -3.34 7.52
CA SER A 128 9.31 -4.37 6.48
C SER A 128 8.33 -5.49 6.81
N MET A 129 8.36 -5.97 8.06
CA MET A 129 7.41 -6.99 8.53
C MET A 129 5.97 -6.48 8.50
N ALA A 130 5.72 -5.26 9.00
CA ALA A 130 4.39 -4.68 9.01
C ALA A 130 3.81 -4.52 7.60
N ILE A 131 4.62 -4.06 6.64
CA ILE A 131 4.23 -3.97 5.22
C ILE A 131 3.84 -5.35 4.69
N ARG A 132 4.66 -6.38 4.90
CA ARG A 132 4.37 -7.74 4.41
C ARG A 132 3.13 -8.31 5.05
N GLN A 133 2.98 -8.17 6.36
CA GLN A 133 1.80 -8.65 7.07
C GLN A 133 0.53 -7.97 6.54
N PHE A 134 0.59 -6.65 6.37
CA PHE A 134 -0.52 -5.87 5.84
C PHE A 134 -0.89 -6.27 4.40
N LEU A 135 0.08 -6.44 3.51
CA LEU A 135 -0.16 -6.94 2.15
C LEU A 135 -0.77 -8.35 2.12
N ALA A 136 -0.44 -9.19 3.11
CA ALA A 136 -0.95 -10.55 3.22
C ALA A 136 -2.38 -10.62 3.77
N GLU A 137 -2.78 -9.66 4.62
CA GLU A 137 -4.07 -9.63 5.32
C GLU A 137 -5.18 -8.92 4.53
N ILE A 138 -4.82 -8.04 3.59
CA ILE A 138 -5.79 -7.32 2.77
C ILE A 138 -6.45 -8.24 1.74
N VAL A 139 -7.78 -8.27 1.77
CA VAL A 139 -8.64 -8.98 0.84
C VAL A 139 -8.90 -8.10 -0.39
N TRP A 140 -7.97 -8.15 -1.35
CA TRP A 140 -8.10 -7.39 -2.60
C TRP A 140 -9.25 -7.87 -3.49
N GLY A 141 -9.57 -9.17 -3.43
CA GLY A 141 -10.44 -9.82 -4.42
C GLY A 141 -9.80 -9.82 -5.81
N GLU A 142 -10.63 -9.90 -6.85
CA GLU A 142 -10.17 -9.77 -8.23
C GLU A 142 -10.01 -8.29 -8.60
N LEU A 143 -8.92 -7.96 -9.30
CA LEU A 143 -8.64 -6.62 -9.80
C LEU A 143 -8.09 -6.68 -11.22
N GLU A 144 -8.50 -5.72 -12.05
CA GLU A 144 -7.85 -5.48 -13.32
C GLU A 144 -6.58 -4.63 -13.16
N TYR A 145 -6.61 -3.62 -12.29
CA TYR A 145 -5.45 -2.78 -12.00
C TYR A 145 -5.21 -2.64 -10.50
N LEU A 146 -3.95 -2.74 -10.10
CA LEU A 146 -3.45 -2.24 -8.82
C LEU A 146 -2.37 -1.19 -9.09
N LEU A 147 -2.62 0.04 -8.65
CA LEU A 147 -1.61 1.08 -8.61
C LEU A 147 -0.93 1.09 -7.25
N ILE A 148 0.40 1.10 -7.24
CA ILE A 148 1.20 1.02 -6.02
C ILE A 148 1.97 2.33 -5.89
N ASP A 149 1.53 3.21 -5.00
CA ASP A 149 2.18 4.48 -4.71
C ASP A 149 3.32 4.26 -3.71
N LEU A 150 4.56 4.25 -4.20
CA LEU A 150 5.74 4.00 -3.37
C LEU A 150 6.16 5.25 -2.58
N PRO A 151 6.87 5.10 -1.44
CA PRO A 151 7.54 6.24 -0.79
C PRO A 151 8.44 7.03 -1.77
N PRO A 152 8.70 8.32 -1.53
CA PRO A 152 9.59 9.12 -2.37
C PRO A 152 11.04 8.62 -2.31
N GLY A 153 11.76 8.75 -3.43
CA GLY A 153 13.15 8.33 -3.55
C GLY A 153 13.31 6.82 -3.81
N THR A 154 14.51 6.31 -3.56
CA THR A 154 14.88 4.90 -3.75
C THR A 154 15.40 4.26 -2.45
N GLY A 155 14.90 4.75 -1.31
CA GLY A 155 15.29 4.22 0.01
C GLY A 155 14.76 2.82 0.27
N ASP A 156 15.17 2.25 1.42
CA ASP A 156 14.87 0.87 1.81
C ASP A 156 13.36 0.55 1.84
N GLU A 157 12.51 1.54 2.13
CA GLU A 157 11.05 1.36 2.19
C GLU A 157 10.46 1.09 0.79
N ALA A 158 10.82 1.92 -0.19
CA ALA A 158 10.40 1.74 -1.57
C ALA A 158 10.89 0.40 -2.13
N LEU A 159 12.15 0.03 -1.84
CA LEU A 159 12.71 -1.26 -2.23
C LEU A 159 11.99 -2.43 -1.55
N THR A 160 11.68 -2.32 -0.26
CA THR A 160 10.99 -3.37 0.49
C THR A 160 9.60 -3.65 -0.07
N VAL A 161 8.80 -2.61 -0.34
CA VAL A 161 7.47 -2.74 -0.92
C VAL A 161 7.57 -3.35 -2.32
N PHE A 162 8.50 -2.86 -3.12
CA PHE A 162 8.73 -3.37 -4.48
C PHE A 162 9.10 -4.86 -4.47
N GLN A 163 9.98 -5.30 -3.56
CA GLN A 163 10.37 -6.71 -3.43
C GLN A 163 9.26 -7.60 -2.87
N ALA A 164 8.35 -7.05 -2.06
CA ALA A 164 7.23 -7.80 -1.51
C ALA A 164 6.13 -8.09 -2.55
N ILE A 165 6.03 -7.27 -3.60
CA ILE A 165 4.98 -7.40 -4.64
C ILE A 165 5.55 -8.17 -5.83
N PRO A 166 5.20 -9.44 -6.04
CA PRO A 166 5.68 -10.22 -7.17
C PRO A 166 5.06 -9.77 -8.50
N SER A 167 5.84 -9.91 -9.58
CA SER A 167 5.37 -9.77 -10.96
C SER A 167 4.71 -8.41 -11.23
N VAL A 168 5.46 -7.33 -11.03
CA VAL A 168 5.08 -5.98 -11.46
C VAL A 168 5.13 -5.90 -12.99
N ASP A 169 4.06 -5.40 -13.61
CA ASP A 169 3.90 -5.35 -15.07
C ASP A 169 4.46 -4.06 -15.69
N GLY A 170 4.59 -3.00 -14.89
CA GLY A 170 5.10 -1.72 -15.37
C GLY A 170 5.37 -0.72 -14.26
N ALA A 171 6.04 0.36 -14.64
CA ALA A 171 6.42 1.44 -13.73
C ALA A 171 6.07 2.81 -14.33
N LEU A 172 5.53 3.70 -13.51
CA LEU A 172 5.25 5.09 -13.82
C LEU A 172 6.16 5.98 -12.97
N ILE A 173 7.08 6.70 -13.62
CA ILE A 173 7.98 7.64 -12.96
C ILE A 173 7.37 9.03 -13.03
N VAL A 174 7.05 9.61 -11.89
CA VAL A 174 6.54 10.98 -11.77
C VAL A 174 7.70 11.91 -11.39
N THR A 175 7.86 12.99 -12.15
CA THR A 175 8.89 14.00 -11.93
C THR A 175 8.37 15.37 -12.31
N ILE A 176 9.09 16.39 -11.87
CA ILE A 176 8.92 17.77 -12.31
C ILE A 176 10.26 18.24 -12.89
N PRO A 177 10.27 19.07 -13.95
CA PRO A 177 11.46 19.83 -14.29
C PRO A 177 11.88 20.64 -13.06
N SER A 178 13.12 20.53 -12.63
CA SER A 178 13.64 21.36 -11.54
C SER A 178 14.79 22.21 -12.04
N ASP A 179 14.93 23.43 -11.53
CA ASP A 179 16.00 24.35 -11.93
C ASP A 179 17.41 23.72 -11.84
N LEU A 180 17.62 22.74 -10.93
CA LEU A 180 18.87 21.99 -10.79
C LEU A 180 19.24 21.12 -12.02
N SER A 181 18.28 20.73 -12.86
CA SER A 181 18.57 20.01 -14.12
C SER A 181 19.09 20.92 -15.23
N GLN A 182 19.06 22.25 -15.07
CA GLN A 182 19.71 23.18 -16.00
C GLN A 182 21.21 23.39 -15.72
N LEU A 183 21.70 23.00 -14.54
CA LEU A 183 23.12 23.16 -14.18
C LEU A 183 24.04 22.03 -14.70
N VAL A 184 23.47 20.98 -15.31
CA VAL A 184 24.22 19.84 -15.89
C VAL A 184 24.16 19.83 -17.42
N VAL A 185 24.00 21.00 -18.04
CA VAL A 185 24.36 21.19 -19.45
C VAL A 185 25.43 22.26 -19.51
N LYS A 186 26.68 21.80 -19.63
CA LYS A 186 27.75 22.53 -20.33
C LYS A 186 28.17 21.68 -21.51
#